data_AF-A0A3Q3FCN9-F1
#
_entry.id   AF-A0A3Q3FCN9-F1
#
_cell.length_a   1.000
_cell.length_b   1.000
_cell.length_c   1.000
_cell.angle_alpha   90.00
_cell.angle_beta   90.00
_cell.angle_gamma   90.00
#
_symmetry.space_group_name_H-M   'P 1'
#
loop_
_entity.id
_entity.type
_entity.pdbx_description
1 polymer ?
#
loop_
_entity_poly.entity_id
_entity_poly.type
_entity_poly.pdbx_seq_one_letter_code
_entity_poly.pdbx_strand_id
1 'polypeptide(L)'
;ISVAEVEFGIMTFYPTAEEFKNFTRYIAYIESQGAHKAGLAKIVPPKEWKPRSSYDDIDDLMIPAPIQQVVTGQSGLFQQYNIQRKSMTLREFRKIANSDKFCSPHYDDFEELERKYWKNVTFNPPIYGADVNGSLYDPVS
;
A
#
# COMPACT_ATOMS: atom_id res chain seq x y z
N ILE A 1 16.62 -21.98 -28.97
CA ILE A 1 17.47 -20.97 -28.31
C ILE A 1 16.63 -20.41 -27.17
N SER A 2 16.82 -20.90 -25.94
CA SER A 2 16.19 -20.32 -24.76
C SER A 2 16.95 -19.05 -24.42
N VAL A 3 16.28 -17.91 -24.56
CA VAL A 3 16.81 -16.64 -24.03
C VAL A 3 16.66 -16.76 -22.53
N ALA A 4 17.77 -16.81 -21.79
CA ALA A 4 17.71 -16.68 -20.34
C ALA A 4 17.17 -15.27 -20.06
N GLU A 5 15.94 -15.18 -19.53
CA GLU A 5 15.44 -13.92 -19.00
C GLU A 5 16.35 -13.52 -17.84
N VAL A 6 16.99 -12.36 -17.96
CA VAL A 6 17.72 -11.77 -16.85
C VAL A 6 16.66 -11.24 -15.88
N GLU A 7 16.46 -11.95 -14.78
CA GLU A 7 15.51 -11.56 -13.74
C GLU A 7 16.08 -10.37 -12.95
N PHE A 8 15.44 -9.20 -13.07
CA PHE A 8 15.80 -8.01 -12.30
C PHE A 8 14.98 -7.98 -11.01
N GLY A 9 15.61 -8.30 -9.88
CA GLY A 9 14.96 -8.26 -8.57
C GLY A 9 14.59 -6.84 -8.12
N ILE A 10 13.58 -6.73 -7.24
CA ILE A 10 13.15 -5.45 -6.65
C ILE A 10 14.27 -4.88 -5.77
N MET A 11 14.80 -3.72 -6.15
CA MET A 11 15.88 -3.06 -5.42
C MET A 11 15.36 -2.23 -4.23
N THR A 12 16.11 -2.24 -3.13
CA THR A 12 15.86 -1.38 -1.96
C THR A 12 16.99 -0.38 -1.77
N PHE A 13 16.64 0.90 -1.64
CA PHE A 13 17.57 2.03 -1.49
C PHE A 13 17.42 2.71 -0.13
N TYR A 14 18.54 3.21 0.40
CA TYR A 14 18.63 3.87 1.70
C TYR A 14 19.39 5.21 1.55
N PRO A 15 18.75 6.26 1.01
CA PRO A 15 19.38 7.56 0.83
C PRO A 15 19.85 8.16 2.15
N THR A 16 20.96 8.90 2.07
CA THR A 16 21.32 9.88 3.09
C THR A 16 20.35 11.07 3.07
N ALA A 17 20.34 11.88 4.15
CA ALA A 17 19.57 13.12 4.19
C ALA A 17 19.85 14.05 3.01
N GLU A 18 21.10 14.11 2.54
CA GLU A 18 21.49 14.97 1.42
C GLU A 18 20.95 14.44 0.09
N GLU A 19 21.04 13.13 -0.14
CA GLU A 19 20.49 12.50 -1.35
C GLU A 19 18.96 12.59 -1.41
N PHE A 20 18.30 12.52 -0.25
CA PHE A 20 16.84 12.53 -0.14
C PHE A 20 16.20 13.90 -0.44
N LYS A 21 16.97 14.99 -0.39
CA LYS A 21 16.45 16.36 -0.64
C LYS A 21 15.96 16.58 -2.06
N ASN A 22 16.56 15.92 -3.05
CA ASN A 22 16.24 16.15 -4.46
C ASN A 22 15.61 14.90 -5.09
N PHE A 23 14.28 14.88 -5.11
CA PHE A 23 13.49 13.79 -5.66
C PHE A 23 13.92 13.41 -7.08
N THR A 24 13.91 14.36 -8.02
CA THR A 24 14.22 14.09 -9.43
C THR A 24 15.62 13.52 -9.62
N ARG A 25 16.61 14.07 -8.91
CA ARG A 25 17.97 13.56 -8.95
C ARG A 25 18.07 12.15 -8.38
N TYR A 26 17.37 11.86 -7.29
CA TYR A 26 17.39 10.53 -6.68
C TYR A 26 16.68 9.48 -7.53
N ILE A 27 15.57 9.85 -8.21
CA ILE A 27 14.92 8.97 -9.20
C ILE A 27 15.87 8.65 -10.35
N ALA A 28 16.51 9.66 -10.95
CA ALA A 28 17.50 9.43 -12.01
C ALA A 28 18.67 8.54 -11.53
N TYR A 29 19.09 8.70 -10.27
CA TYR A 29 20.09 7.84 -9.67
C TYR A 29 19.63 6.38 -9.58
N ILE A 30 18.47 6.07 -8.99
CA ILE A 30 18.02 4.66 -8.87
C ILE A 30 17.75 4.03 -10.24
N GLU A 31 17.32 4.84 -11.22
CA GLU A 31 17.19 4.39 -12.61
C GLU A 31 18.53 4.01 -13.22
N SER A 32 19.59 4.80 -12.99
CA SER A 32 20.96 4.47 -13.41
C SER A 32 21.48 3.17 -12.80
N GLN A 33 20.97 2.77 -11.64
CA GLN A 33 21.28 1.49 -10.98
C GLN A 33 20.44 0.32 -11.53
N GLY A 34 19.50 0.58 -12.45
CA GLY A 34 18.65 -0.43 -13.08
C GLY A 34 17.33 -0.70 -12.36
N ALA A 35 16.95 0.09 -11.36
CA ALA A 35 15.74 -0.16 -10.56
C ALA A 35 14.45 -0.22 -11.41
N HIS A 36 14.36 0.59 -12.46
CA HIS A 36 13.24 0.63 -13.38
C HIS A 36 13.00 -0.70 -14.12
N LYS A 37 14.03 -1.54 -14.27
CA LYS A 37 13.93 -2.82 -14.98
C LYS A 37 13.07 -3.85 -14.24
N ALA A 38 12.95 -3.72 -12.92
CA ALA A 38 12.05 -4.53 -12.10
C ALA A 38 10.60 -4.02 -12.12
N GLY A 39 10.35 -2.79 -12.61
CA GLY A 39 9.04 -2.13 -12.55
C GLY A 39 8.62 -1.64 -11.15
N LEU A 40 9.36 -2.01 -10.09
CA LEU A 40 9.13 -1.61 -8.71
C LEU A 40 10.46 -1.44 -7.97
N ALA A 41 10.55 -0.41 -7.13
CA ALA A 41 11.69 -0.17 -6.24
C ALA A 41 11.19 0.31 -4.87
N LYS A 42 11.94 0.00 -3.81
CA LYS A 42 11.67 0.46 -2.43
C LYS A 42 12.70 1.50 -2.03
N ILE A 43 12.25 2.63 -1.50
CA ILE A 43 13.11 3.67 -0.89
C ILE A 43 12.75 3.74 0.59
N VAL A 44 13.72 3.48 1.47
CA VAL A 44 13.58 3.66 2.91
C VAL A 44 14.17 5.04 3.26
N PRO A 45 13.35 6.02 3.68
CA PRO A 45 13.84 7.38 3.93
C PRO A 45 14.84 7.44 5.09
N PRO A 46 15.63 8.52 5.20
CA PRO A 46 16.48 8.78 6.38
C PRO A 46 15.66 8.70 7.68
N LYS A 47 16.25 8.15 8.75
CA LYS A 47 15.54 7.82 10.01
C LYS A 47 14.93 9.05 10.70
N GLU A 48 15.58 10.20 10.53
CA GLU A 48 15.21 11.50 11.07
C GLU A 48 14.10 12.18 10.27
N TRP A 49 13.86 11.76 9.02
CA TRP A 49 12.84 12.36 8.18
C TRP A 49 11.45 11.84 8.56
N LYS A 50 10.51 12.76 8.77
CA LYS A 50 9.10 12.46 8.98
C LYS A 50 8.25 13.43 8.14
N PRO A 51 7.21 12.97 7.43
CA PRO A 51 6.35 13.85 6.64
C PRO A 51 5.40 14.67 7.53
N ARG A 52 5.21 14.24 8.78
CA ARG A 52 4.37 14.90 9.78
C ARG A 52 4.75 14.53 11.20
N SER A 53 4.31 15.34 12.16
CA SER A 53 4.60 15.15 13.59
C SER A 53 3.83 13.98 14.25
N SER A 54 2.51 13.88 14.04
CA SER A 54 1.65 12.79 14.55
C SER A 54 0.47 12.50 13.61
N TYR A 55 -0.28 11.42 13.87
CA TYR A 55 -1.50 11.05 13.12
C TYR A 55 -2.74 10.96 14.05
N ASP A 56 -2.73 11.65 15.20
CA ASP A 56 -3.82 11.52 16.18
C ASP A 56 -5.06 12.35 15.83
N ASP A 57 -4.93 13.29 14.90
CA ASP A 57 -5.91 14.29 14.48
C ASP A 57 -6.70 13.90 13.21
N ILE A 58 -6.47 12.71 12.65
CA ILE A 58 -7.08 12.30 11.37
C ILE A 58 -8.40 11.57 11.51
N ASP A 59 -8.88 11.33 12.73
CA ASP A 59 -10.08 10.50 12.98
C ASP A 59 -11.33 11.01 12.25
N ASP A 60 -11.44 12.33 12.11
CA ASP A 60 -12.59 12.99 11.49
C ASP A 60 -12.41 13.20 9.97
N LEU A 61 -11.30 12.70 9.39
CA LEU A 61 -11.10 12.67 7.95
C LEU A 61 -12.23 11.90 7.28
N MET A 62 -12.83 12.51 6.27
CA MET A 62 -13.93 11.90 5.51
C MET A 62 -13.39 11.03 4.38
N ILE A 63 -13.94 9.82 4.26
CA ILE A 63 -13.81 8.93 3.12
C ILE A 63 -15.12 9.09 2.31
N PRO A 64 -15.13 9.85 1.21
CA PRO A 64 -16.40 10.22 0.55
C PRO A 64 -17.08 9.06 -0.16
N ALA A 65 -16.29 8.16 -0.76
CA ALA A 65 -16.78 7.06 -1.59
C ALA A 65 -16.01 5.76 -1.30
N PRO A 66 -16.09 5.19 -0.09
CA PRO A 66 -15.47 3.90 0.21
C PRO A 66 -16.04 2.83 -0.71
N ILE A 67 -15.20 1.88 -1.14
CA ILE A 67 -15.60 0.79 -2.04
C ILE A 67 -15.52 -0.55 -1.32
N GLN A 68 -16.50 -1.42 -1.50
CA GLN A 68 -16.38 -2.82 -1.11
C GLN A 68 -15.85 -3.63 -2.29
N GLN A 69 -14.81 -4.42 -2.06
CA GLN A 69 -14.11 -5.18 -3.08
C GLN A 69 -14.65 -6.61 -3.14
N VAL A 70 -15.61 -6.86 -4.04
CA VAL A 70 -16.15 -8.20 -4.26
C VAL A 70 -15.28 -8.93 -5.26
N VAL A 71 -14.65 -10.03 -4.82
CA VAL A 71 -13.77 -10.82 -5.68
C VAL A 71 -14.46 -12.13 -6.05
N THR A 72 -14.37 -12.48 -7.32
CA THR A 72 -14.86 -13.75 -7.88
C THR A 72 -13.72 -14.43 -8.64
N GLY A 73 -13.75 -15.74 -8.76
CA GLY A 73 -12.70 -16.51 -9.43
C GLY A 73 -12.16 -17.64 -8.56
N GLN A 74 -11.18 -18.37 -9.10
CA GLN A 74 -10.60 -19.55 -8.47
C GLN A 74 -9.24 -19.89 -9.09
N SER A 75 -8.47 -20.74 -8.41
CA SER A 75 -7.18 -21.27 -8.90
C SER A 75 -6.19 -20.18 -9.35
N GLY A 76 -6.12 -19.07 -8.60
CA GLY A 76 -5.18 -17.97 -8.85
C GLY A 76 -5.64 -16.95 -9.90
N LEU A 77 -6.79 -17.17 -10.55
CA LEU A 77 -7.38 -16.21 -11.49
C LEU A 77 -8.64 -15.59 -10.91
N PHE A 78 -8.61 -14.26 -10.75
CA PHE A 78 -9.68 -13.51 -10.07
C PHE A 78 -10.10 -12.27 -10.85
N GLN A 79 -11.36 -11.88 -10.65
CA GLN A 79 -11.93 -10.62 -11.08
C GLN A 79 -12.52 -9.89 -9.87
N GLN A 80 -12.14 -8.62 -9.69
CA GLN A 80 -12.64 -7.75 -8.64
C GLN A 80 -13.70 -6.79 -9.18
N TYR A 81 -14.79 -6.65 -8.45
CA TYR A 81 -15.85 -5.68 -8.66
C TYR A 81 -15.89 -4.70 -7.47
N ASN A 82 -16.04 -3.41 -7.76
CA ASN A 82 -16.09 -2.37 -6.73
C ASN A 82 -17.54 -1.92 -6.50
N ILE A 83 -18.04 -2.09 -5.28
CA ILE A 83 -19.37 -1.62 -4.88
C ILE A 83 -19.21 -0.41 -3.97
N GLN A 84 -19.58 0.77 -4.46
CA GLN A 84 -19.52 1.99 -3.65
C GLN A 84 -20.44 1.89 -2.42
N ARG A 85 -19.91 2.31 -1.27
CA ARG A 85 -20.59 2.41 0.01
C ARG A 85 -20.81 3.87 0.39
N LYS A 86 -21.66 4.10 1.40
CA LYS A 86 -21.91 5.45 1.92
C LYS A 86 -20.64 6.01 2.54
N SER A 87 -20.49 7.33 2.46
CA SER A 87 -19.39 8.05 3.10
C SER A 87 -19.26 7.69 4.57
N MET A 88 -18.03 7.66 5.07
CA MET A 88 -17.73 7.43 6.49
C MET A 88 -16.49 8.20 6.91
N THR A 89 -16.35 8.42 8.20
CA THR A 89 -15.13 8.95 8.82
C THR A 89 -14.04 7.88 8.87
N LEU A 90 -12.78 8.31 8.98
CA LEU A 90 -11.65 7.40 9.20
C LEU A 90 -11.78 6.65 10.53
N ARG A 91 -12.36 7.28 11.56
CA ARG A 91 -12.71 6.64 12.83
C ARG A 91 -13.64 5.44 12.64
N GLU A 92 -14.72 5.60 11.86
CA GLU A 92 -15.66 4.52 11.55
C GLU A 92 -14.99 3.41 10.73
N PHE A 93 -14.19 3.79 9.72
CA PHE A 93 -13.43 2.84 8.92
C PHE A 93 -12.46 2.01 9.78
N ARG A 94 -11.70 2.65 10.68
CA ARG A 94 -10.78 1.98 11.62
C ARG A 94 -11.52 1.02 12.55
N LYS A 95 -12.72 1.39 13.01
CA LYS A 95 -13.56 0.51 13.83
C LYS A 95 -14.00 -0.75 13.06
N ILE A 96 -14.34 -0.61 11.78
CA ILE A 96 -14.71 -1.74 10.92
C ILE A 96 -13.48 -2.63 10.69
N ALA A 97 -12.35 -2.06 10.28
CA ALA A 97 -11.11 -2.79 9.99
C ALA A 97 -10.59 -3.59 11.19
N ASN A 98 -10.78 -3.09 12.42
CA ASN A 98 -10.35 -3.76 13.65
C ASN A 98 -11.46 -4.62 14.30
N SER A 99 -12.63 -4.75 13.70
CA SER A 99 -13.67 -5.65 14.21
C SER A 99 -13.28 -7.11 13.98
N ASP A 100 -13.78 -8.02 14.82
CA ASP A 100 -13.54 -9.48 14.69
C ASP A 100 -13.85 -10.03 13.29
N LYS A 101 -14.72 -9.34 12.54
CA LYS A 101 -15.08 -9.71 11.18
C LYS A 101 -13.99 -9.40 10.16
N PHE A 102 -13.26 -8.29 10.30
CA PHE A 102 -12.35 -7.79 9.26
C PHE A 102 -10.90 -7.66 9.71
N CYS A 103 -10.62 -7.85 11.00
CA CYS A 103 -9.27 -7.79 11.51
C CYS A 103 -8.38 -8.85 10.85
N SER A 104 -7.07 -8.56 10.83
CA SER A 104 -6.09 -9.52 10.32
C SER A 104 -6.20 -10.84 11.09
N PRO A 105 -6.21 -11.99 10.39
CA PRO A 105 -6.11 -13.27 11.08
C PRO A 105 -4.76 -13.38 11.79
N HIS A 106 -4.67 -14.23 12.80
CA HIS A 106 -3.37 -14.62 13.35
C HIS A 106 -2.51 -15.29 12.26
N TYR A 107 -1.21 -15.06 12.26
CA TYR A 107 -0.22 -15.71 11.37
C TYR A 107 1.17 -15.70 12.03
N ASP A 108 2.00 -16.67 11.68
CA ASP A 108 3.38 -16.81 12.20
C ASP A 108 4.40 -16.05 11.34
N ASP A 109 4.23 -16.06 10.01
CA ASP A 109 5.10 -15.40 9.05
C ASP A 109 4.35 -14.85 7.81
N PHE A 110 5.08 -14.13 6.95
CA PHE A 110 4.50 -13.52 5.76
C PHE A 110 4.02 -14.54 4.72
N GLU A 111 4.65 -15.71 4.61
CA GLU A 111 4.24 -16.76 3.67
C GLU A 111 2.89 -17.35 4.07
N GLU A 112 2.67 -17.54 5.37
CA GLU A 112 1.38 -17.96 5.89
C GLU A 112 0.30 -16.91 5.65
N LEU A 113 0.61 -15.62 5.91
CA LEU A 113 -0.34 -14.53 5.67
C LEU A 113 -0.70 -14.43 4.19
N GLU A 114 0.28 -14.54 3.28
CA GLU A 114 0.06 -14.54 1.84
C GLU A 114 -0.83 -15.72 1.40
N ARG A 115 -0.55 -16.93 1.91
CA ARG A 115 -1.40 -18.11 1.65
C ARG A 115 -2.83 -17.88 2.14
N LYS A 116 -3.01 -17.28 3.32
CA LYS A 116 -4.33 -16.94 3.87
C LYS A 116 -5.04 -15.89 3.02
N TYR A 117 -4.33 -14.89 2.49
CA TYR A 117 -4.88 -13.90 1.59
C TYR A 117 -5.44 -14.57 0.32
N TRP A 118 -4.61 -15.29 -0.44
CA TRP A 118 -5.03 -15.89 -1.71
C TRP A 118 -6.11 -16.97 -1.53
N LYS A 119 -6.04 -17.74 -0.43
CA LYS A 119 -7.07 -18.73 -0.11
C LYS A 119 -8.42 -18.08 0.18
N ASN A 120 -8.43 -16.89 0.78
CA ASN A 120 -9.65 -16.29 1.30
C ASN A 120 -10.15 -15.03 0.57
N VAL A 121 -9.47 -14.59 -0.50
CA VAL A 121 -9.74 -13.32 -1.18
C VAL A 121 -11.19 -13.18 -1.69
N THR A 122 -11.90 -14.28 -1.95
CA THR A 122 -13.31 -14.31 -2.38
C THR A 122 -14.32 -14.30 -1.22
N PHE A 123 -13.86 -14.50 0.01
CA PHE A 123 -14.71 -14.47 1.21
C PHE A 123 -14.64 -13.11 1.88
N ASN A 124 -15.74 -12.75 2.54
CA ASN A 124 -15.85 -11.55 3.37
C ASN A 124 -15.32 -10.26 2.69
N PRO A 125 -16.01 -9.77 1.65
CA PRO A 125 -15.49 -8.69 0.80
C PRO A 125 -15.13 -7.44 1.62
N PRO A 126 -13.84 -7.03 1.64
CA PRO A 126 -13.36 -5.93 2.48
C PRO A 126 -13.83 -4.57 1.95
N ILE A 127 -13.76 -3.55 2.80
CA ILE A 127 -13.98 -2.15 2.42
C ILE A 127 -12.62 -1.47 2.26
N TYR A 128 -12.47 -0.69 1.19
CA TYR A 128 -11.27 0.09 0.89
C TYR A 128 -11.63 1.57 0.73
N GLY A 129 -11.01 2.42 1.55
CA GLY A 129 -11.14 3.89 1.49
C GLY A 129 -10.19 4.50 0.45
N ALA A 130 -10.33 4.09 -0.82
CA ALA A 130 -9.50 4.55 -1.93
C ALA A 130 -9.89 5.95 -2.42
N ASP A 131 -9.01 6.54 -3.24
CA ASP A 131 -9.29 7.75 -4.04
C ASP A 131 -9.77 8.97 -3.22
N VAL A 132 -9.27 9.09 -1.99
CA VAL A 132 -9.54 10.23 -1.11
C VAL A 132 -8.61 11.39 -1.47
N ASN A 133 -9.18 12.51 -1.92
CA ASN A 133 -8.42 13.72 -2.20
C ASN A 133 -7.86 14.34 -0.90
N GLY A 134 -6.55 14.57 -0.86
CA GLY A 134 -5.89 15.25 0.25
C GLY A 134 -4.40 14.91 0.34
N SER A 135 -3.74 15.49 1.36
CA SER A 135 -2.38 15.13 1.76
C SER A 135 -2.32 15.08 3.28
N LEU A 136 -1.53 14.15 3.82
CA LEU A 136 -1.20 14.07 5.24
C LEU A 136 0.21 14.61 5.53
N TYR A 137 0.88 15.24 4.57
CA TYR A 137 2.14 15.94 4.82
C TYR A 137 1.85 17.25 5.54
N ASP A 138 2.66 17.57 6.56
CA ASP A 138 2.60 18.90 7.18
C ASP A 138 2.87 19.97 6.10
N PRO A 139 2.20 21.13 6.16
CA PRO A 139 2.45 22.22 5.22
C PRO A 139 3.94 22.59 5.21
N VAL A 140 4.49 22.79 4.02
CA VAL A 140 5.85 23.33 3.88
C VAL A 140 5.79 24.78 4.39
N SER A 141 6.47 25.03 5.51
CA SER A 141 6.68 26.38 6.05
C SER A 141 7.51 27.24 5.12
#